data_AF-D5XBU7-F1
#
_entry.id   AF-D5XBU7-F1
#
_cell.length_a   1.000
_cell.length_b   1.000
_cell.length_c   1.000
_cell.angle_alpha   90.00
_cell.angle_beta   90.00
_cell.angle_gamma   90.00
#
_symmetry.space_group_name_H-M   'P 1'
#
loop_
_entity.id
_entity.type
_entity.pdbx_description
1 polymer ?
#
loop_
_entity_poly.entity_id
_entity_poly.type
_entity_poly.pdbx_seq_one_letter_code
_entity_poly.pdbx_strand_id
1 'polypeptide(L)'
;MNMEQELERRPVISLLRPRGLDADRKFSKLVSAIKAGMEEESVPWLEGEEEGALSAAELALRGARQSRLGVGIGIDPACSIAVYFNRGENSEPLFLLSADWASEKVARLVGTNAARLVKKIPFKDLAGLGHKQ
;
A
#
# COMPACT_ATOMS: atom_id res chain seq x y z
N MET A 1 -8.95 12.02 28.97
CA MET A 1 -8.80 11.05 27.86
C MET A 1 -8.38 11.84 26.65
N ASN A 2 -7.11 11.73 26.22
CA ASN A 2 -6.54 12.55 25.14
C ASN A 2 -6.96 12.01 23.76
N MET A 3 -7.42 12.91 22.90
CA MET A 3 -7.82 12.64 21.52
C MET A 3 -6.67 12.05 20.66
N GLU A 4 -5.42 12.30 21.06
CA GLU A 4 -4.20 11.75 20.46
C GLU A 4 -4.04 10.23 20.70
N GLN A 5 -4.53 9.71 21.83
CA GLN A 5 -4.46 8.27 22.14
C GLN A 5 -5.56 7.45 21.42
N GLU A 6 -6.59 8.11 20.89
CA GLU A 6 -7.69 7.49 20.13
C GLU A 6 -7.25 7.17 18.68
N LEU A 7 -6.34 7.97 18.12
CA LEU A 7 -5.78 7.80 16.76
C LEU A 7 -4.80 6.62 16.69
N GLU A 8 -4.03 6.37 17.76
CA GLU A 8 -3.09 5.23 17.87
C GLU A 8 -3.76 3.85 17.95
N ARG A 9 -5.10 3.78 18.03
CA ARG A 9 -5.84 2.52 18.19
C ARG A 9 -6.61 2.08 16.96
N ARG A 10 -6.65 2.87 15.88
CA ARG A 10 -7.47 2.53 14.70
C ARG A 10 -6.80 1.41 13.88
N PRO A 11 -7.53 0.32 13.57
CA PRO A 11 -7.03 -0.72 12.68
C PRO A 11 -7.00 -0.16 11.26
N VAL A 12 -5.82 0.26 10.78
CA VAL A 12 -5.63 0.94 9.48
C VAL A 12 -4.67 0.19 8.58
N ILE A 13 -4.80 0.35 7.26
CA ILE A 13 -3.74 -0.01 6.31
C ILE A 13 -2.65 1.07 6.36
N SER A 14 -1.38 0.68 6.42
CA SER A 14 -0.27 1.64 6.36
C SER A 14 0.26 1.76 4.92
N LEU A 15 0.29 2.98 4.38
CA LEU A 15 0.90 3.31 3.10
C LEU A 15 2.20 4.08 3.35
N LEU A 16 3.34 3.47 3.02
CA LEU A 16 4.64 4.12 3.15
C LEU A 16 5.20 4.52 1.79
N ARG A 17 5.78 5.72 1.73
CA ARG A 17 6.43 6.29 0.55
C ARG A 17 7.74 6.99 0.92
N PRO A 18 8.70 7.12 -0.01
CA PRO A 18 9.86 7.98 0.18
C PRO A 18 9.44 9.45 0.39
N ARG A 19 10.16 10.12 1.28
CA ARG A 19 10.05 11.57 1.49
C ARG A 19 10.52 12.34 0.24
N GLY A 20 9.80 13.42 -0.10
CA GLY A 20 10.25 14.40 -1.10
C GLY A 20 9.96 14.09 -2.57
N LEU A 21 9.10 13.09 -2.87
CA LEU A 21 8.71 12.76 -4.25
C LEU A 21 7.36 13.35 -4.70
N ASP A 22 6.75 14.22 -3.89
CA ASP A 22 5.44 14.81 -4.20
C ASP A 22 5.45 15.71 -5.45
N ALA A 23 6.62 16.24 -5.84
CA ALA A 23 6.80 17.00 -7.07
C ALA A 23 6.80 16.12 -8.33
N ASP A 24 7.04 14.82 -8.21
CA ASP A 24 6.94 13.90 -9.34
C ASP A 24 5.46 13.62 -9.64
N ARG A 25 5.01 14.07 -10.81
CA ARG A 25 3.62 13.98 -11.24
C ARG A 25 3.14 12.53 -11.37
N LYS A 26 3.97 11.62 -11.89
CA LYS A 26 3.60 10.20 -12.04
C LYS A 26 3.44 9.60 -10.65
N PHE A 27 4.43 9.80 -9.78
CA PHE A 27 4.44 9.29 -8.42
C PHE A 27 3.22 9.76 -7.62
N SER A 28 2.98 11.08 -7.60
CA SER A 28 1.86 11.70 -6.89
C SER A 28 0.49 11.14 -7.33
N LYS A 29 0.32 10.92 -8.64
CA LYS A 29 -0.89 10.30 -9.21
C LYS A 29 -1.08 8.85 -8.76
N LEU A 30 -0.01 8.06 -8.71
CA LEU A 30 -0.07 6.68 -8.24
C LEU A 30 -0.44 6.61 -6.75
N VAL A 31 0.19 7.45 -5.92
CA VAL A 31 -0.14 7.56 -4.48
C VAL A 31 -1.62 7.92 -4.28
N SER A 32 -2.11 8.94 -5.00
CA SER A 32 -3.52 9.34 -4.95
C SER A 32 -4.47 8.22 -5.38
N ALA A 33 -4.11 7.49 -6.44
CA ALA A 33 -4.90 6.37 -6.92
C ALA A 33 -5.00 5.23 -5.89
N ILE A 34 -3.90 4.87 -5.22
CA ILE A 34 -3.88 3.85 -4.14
C ILE A 34 -4.84 4.27 -3.02
N LYS A 35 -4.75 5.52 -2.56
CA LYS A 35 -5.61 6.07 -1.50
C LYS A 35 -7.09 5.96 -1.88
N ALA A 36 -7.45 6.42 -3.08
CA ALA A 36 -8.82 6.32 -3.58
C ALA A 36 -9.34 4.87 -3.62
N GLY A 37 -8.48 3.91 -3.99
CA GLY A 37 -8.83 2.50 -4.00
C GLY A 37 -9.20 1.95 -2.62
N MET A 38 -8.51 2.39 -1.56
CA MET A 38 -8.83 2.02 -0.17
C MET A 38 -10.10 2.74 0.32
N GLU A 39 -10.27 4.01 -0.04
CA GLU A 39 -11.46 4.81 0.29
C GLU A 39 -12.74 4.22 -0.30
N GLU A 40 -12.71 3.77 -1.56
CA GLU A 40 -13.84 3.12 -2.24
C GLU A 40 -14.36 1.88 -1.49
N GLU A 41 -13.48 1.18 -0.75
CA GLU A 41 -13.84 0.01 0.06
C GLU A 41 -14.13 0.36 1.52
N SER A 42 -14.07 1.64 1.89
CA SER A 42 -14.30 2.20 3.22
C SER A 42 -13.39 1.61 4.30
N VAL A 43 -12.15 1.29 3.94
CA VAL A 43 -11.14 0.81 4.90
C VAL A 43 -10.23 1.97 5.29
N PRO A 44 -10.04 2.27 6.58
CA PRO A 44 -9.19 3.36 7.02
C PRO A 44 -7.73 3.07 6.70
N TRP A 45 -6.99 4.12 6.35
CA TRP A 45 -5.58 4.05 6.01
C TRP A 45 -4.83 5.22 6.64
N LEU A 46 -3.53 5.04 6.84
CA LEU A 46 -2.59 6.10 7.22
C LEU A 46 -1.44 6.12 6.22
N GLU A 47 -0.99 7.32 5.89
CA GLU A 47 0.20 7.53 5.07
C GLU A 47 1.37 7.94 5.95
N GLY A 48 2.54 7.38 5.66
CA GLY A 48 3.81 7.73 6.27
C GLY A 48 4.89 7.98 5.23
N GLU A 49 5.86 8.81 5.59
CA GLU A 49 7.06 9.04 4.80
C GLU A 49 8.24 8.32 5.45
N GLU A 50 9.11 7.72 4.63
CA GLU A 50 10.36 7.10 5.05
C GLU A 50 11.54 7.79 4.39
N GLU A 51 12.66 7.90 5.10
CA GLU A 51 13.91 8.41 4.56
C GLU A 51 14.72 7.29 3.87
N GLY A 52 15.44 7.66 2.82
CA GLY A 52 16.27 6.74 2.04
C GLY A 52 15.55 6.09 0.85
N ALA A 53 16.32 5.32 0.07
CA ALA A 53 15.86 4.66 -1.15
C ALA A 53 15.48 3.19 -0.88
N LEU A 54 14.47 2.99 -0.05
CA LEU A 54 13.92 1.66 0.21
C LEU A 54 13.11 1.16 -0.99
N SER A 55 13.19 -0.14 -1.24
CA SER A 55 12.35 -0.80 -2.25
C SER A 55 10.88 -0.82 -1.83
N ALA A 56 9.98 -1.01 -2.80
CA ALA A 56 8.55 -1.05 -2.52
C ALA A 56 8.20 -2.18 -1.54
N ALA A 57 8.90 -3.32 -1.64
CA ALA A 57 8.74 -4.46 -0.74
C ALA A 57 9.14 -4.14 0.71
N GLU A 58 10.28 -3.47 0.90
CA GLU A 58 10.74 -3.06 2.24
C GLU A 58 9.78 -2.06 2.90
N LEU A 59 9.30 -1.08 2.12
CA LEU A 59 8.29 -0.12 2.57
C LEU A 59 6.98 -0.82 2.95
N ALA A 60 6.48 -1.73 2.11
CA ALA A 60 5.26 -2.48 2.39
C ALA A 60 5.40 -3.36 3.65
N LEU A 61 6.55 -4.02 3.82
CA LEU A 61 6.87 -4.81 5.01
C LEU A 61 6.86 -3.94 6.28
N ARG A 62 7.53 -2.79 6.25
CA ARG A 62 7.53 -1.84 7.39
C ARG A 62 6.11 -1.39 7.72
N GLY A 63 5.34 -0.98 6.72
CA GLY A 63 3.95 -0.58 6.90
C GLY A 63 3.08 -1.69 7.49
N ALA A 64 3.26 -2.93 7.01
CA ALA A 64 2.51 -4.08 7.52
C ALA A 64 2.85 -4.40 8.98
N ARG A 65 4.09 -4.20 9.40
CA ARG A 65 4.52 -4.36 10.81
C ARG A 65 3.99 -3.26 11.72
N GLN A 66 3.82 -2.05 11.20
CA GLN A 66 3.24 -0.92 11.93
C GLN A 66 1.70 -0.99 11.98
N SER A 67 1.07 -1.63 11.01
CA SER A 67 -0.38 -1.79 10.91
C SER A 67 -0.92 -2.91 11.83
N ARG A 68 -1.92 -2.58 12.65
CA ARG A 68 -2.69 -3.61 13.40
C ARG A 68 -3.51 -4.53 12.52
N LEU A 69 -3.80 -4.13 11.28
CA LEU A 69 -4.42 -5.01 10.29
C LEU A 69 -3.41 -5.97 9.65
N GLY A 70 -2.12 -5.79 9.92
CA GLY A 70 -1.04 -6.55 9.31
C GLY A 70 -0.83 -6.23 7.83
N VAL A 71 -1.47 -5.19 7.29
CA VAL A 71 -1.42 -4.84 5.85
C VAL A 71 -0.63 -3.55 5.66
N GLY A 72 0.37 -3.62 4.79
CA GLY A 72 1.17 -2.48 4.38
C GLY A 72 1.24 -2.35 2.87
N ILE A 73 1.27 -1.13 2.38
CA ILE A 73 1.48 -0.78 0.98
C ILE A 73 2.75 0.06 0.91
N GLY A 74 3.64 -0.25 -0.02
CA GLY A 74 4.86 0.49 -0.28
C GLY A 74 4.92 0.93 -1.73
N ILE A 75 5.34 2.17 -1.97
CA ILE A 75 5.69 2.67 -3.31
C ILE A 75 7.10 3.26 -3.25
N ASP A 76 7.99 2.78 -4.11
CA ASP A 76 9.40 3.23 -4.12
C ASP A 76 9.66 4.37 -5.11
N PRO A 77 10.86 4.99 -5.10
CA PRO A 77 11.17 6.07 -6.03
C PRO A 77 11.07 5.70 -7.50
N ALA A 78 11.19 4.42 -7.86
CA ALA A 78 11.02 3.96 -9.23
C ALA A 78 9.54 3.84 -9.63
N CYS A 79 8.59 4.10 -8.72
CA CYS A 79 7.15 3.86 -8.88
C CYS A 79 6.76 2.37 -8.91
N SER A 80 7.60 1.46 -8.39
CA SER A 80 7.15 0.09 -8.11
C SER A 80 6.24 0.10 -6.89
N ILE A 81 5.24 -0.77 -6.86
CA ILE A 81 4.24 -0.84 -5.79
C ILE A 81 4.23 -2.25 -5.21
N ALA A 82 4.24 -2.37 -3.89
CA ALA A 82 4.09 -3.64 -3.21
C ALA A 82 2.98 -3.59 -2.16
N VAL A 83 2.35 -4.73 -1.93
CA VAL A 83 1.45 -4.94 -0.80
C VAL A 83 1.99 -6.11 0.00
N TYR A 84 2.14 -5.90 1.30
CA TYR A 84 2.57 -6.91 2.23
C TYR A 84 1.46 -7.23 3.22
N PHE A 85 1.35 -8.51 3.57
CA PHE A 85 0.43 -8.96 4.61
C PHE A 85 1.17 -9.86 5.59
N ASN A 86 1.28 -9.42 6.83
CA ASN A 86 1.98 -10.13 7.89
C ASN A 86 1.18 -11.39 8.30
N ARG A 87 1.57 -12.55 7.77
CA ARG A 87 0.99 -13.87 8.09
C ARG A 87 1.91 -14.76 8.94
N GLY A 88 3.08 -14.28 9.37
CA GLY A 88 4.08 -15.06 10.10
C GLY A 88 5.51 -14.82 9.61
N GLU A 89 6.44 -15.71 9.99
CA GLU A 89 7.90 -15.46 9.95
C GLU A 89 8.53 -15.40 8.54
N ASN A 90 7.81 -15.80 7.48
CA ASN A 90 8.33 -15.87 6.10
C ASN A 90 7.37 -15.29 5.05
N SER A 91 6.79 -14.10 5.27
CA SER A 91 5.96 -13.50 4.22
C SER A 91 6.81 -12.81 3.14
N GLU A 92 6.61 -13.18 1.89
CA GLU A 92 6.92 -12.35 0.72
C GLU A 92 5.80 -11.32 0.52
N PRO A 93 6.03 -10.24 -0.27
CA PRO A 93 4.95 -9.35 -0.66
C PRO A 93 3.81 -10.13 -1.34
N LEU A 94 2.57 -9.91 -0.88
CA LEU A 94 1.39 -10.50 -1.50
C LEU A 94 1.23 -10.01 -2.95
N PHE A 95 1.60 -8.76 -3.20
CA PHE A 95 1.69 -8.19 -4.55
C PHE A 95 3.01 -7.42 -4.68
N LEU A 96 3.64 -7.55 -5.84
CA LEU A 96 4.76 -6.72 -6.26
C LEU A 96 4.53 -6.36 -7.72
N LEU A 97 4.53 -5.07 -8.01
CA LEU A 97 4.27 -4.48 -9.30
C LEU A 97 5.46 -3.60 -9.68
N SER A 98 6.12 -3.90 -10.80
CA SER A 98 7.20 -3.05 -11.28
C SER A 98 6.67 -1.75 -11.88
N ALA A 99 7.54 -0.75 -11.89
CA ALA A 99 7.31 0.60 -12.42
C ALA A 99 6.66 0.67 -13.81
N ASP A 100 6.97 -0.29 -14.68
CA ASP A 100 6.49 -0.35 -16.07
C ASP A 100 5.00 -0.67 -16.17
N TRP A 101 4.47 -1.37 -15.16
CA TRP A 101 3.06 -1.77 -15.09
C TRP A 101 2.25 -0.86 -14.16
N ALA A 102 2.91 0.07 -13.47
CA ALA A 102 2.29 1.01 -12.54
C ALA A 102 1.56 2.14 -13.29
N SER A 103 0.26 1.91 -13.56
CA SER A 103 -0.71 2.92 -14.03
C SER A 103 -1.66 3.33 -12.90
N GLU A 104 -2.32 4.48 -13.03
CA GLU A 104 -3.31 4.95 -12.04
C GLU A 104 -4.45 3.94 -11.83
N LYS A 105 -4.91 3.27 -12.89
CA LYS A 105 -5.94 2.22 -12.81
C LYS A 105 -5.47 1.03 -11.98
N VAL A 106 -4.25 0.57 -12.22
CA VAL A 106 -3.64 -0.54 -11.48
C VAL A 106 -3.39 -0.15 -10.03
N ALA A 107 -2.82 1.04 -9.79
CA ALA A 107 -2.55 1.57 -8.46
C ALA A 107 -3.83 1.67 -7.62
N ARG A 108 -4.95 2.12 -8.23
CA ARG A 108 -6.26 2.11 -7.59
C ARG A 108 -6.73 0.71 -7.23
N LEU A 109 -6.61 -0.23 -8.16
CA LEU A 109 -6.96 -1.62 -7.92
C LEU A 109 -6.11 -2.27 -6.81
N VAL A 110 -4.83 -1.89 -6.68
CA VAL A 110 -3.97 -2.30 -5.57
C VAL A 110 -4.54 -1.81 -4.23
N GLY A 111 -4.90 -0.53 -4.12
CA GLY A 111 -5.56 0.02 -2.93
C GLY A 111 -6.87 -0.72 -2.60
N THR A 112 -7.71 -0.94 -3.61
CA THR A 112 -8.95 -1.71 -3.46
C THR A 112 -8.69 -3.14 -2.96
N ASN A 113 -7.72 -3.85 -3.52
CA ASN A 113 -7.44 -5.22 -3.12
C ASN A 113 -6.77 -5.32 -1.75
N ALA A 114 -5.97 -4.32 -1.34
CA ALA A 114 -5.48 -4.22 0.03
C ALA A 114 -6.63 -4.04 1.05
N ALA A 115 -7.63 -3.22 0.72
CA ALA A 115 -8.83 -3.06 1.54
C ALA A 115 -9.72 -4.33 1.56
N ARG A 116 -9.87 -5.00 0.43
CA ARG A 116 -10.62 -6.27 0.34
C ARG A 116 -9.95 -7.41 1.08
N LEU A 117 -8.61 -7.42 1.13
CA LEU A 117 -7.83 -8.34 1.96
C LEU A 117 -8.20 -8.19 3.43
N VAL A 118 -8.23 -6.95 3.94
CA VAL A 118 -8.66 -6.64 5.31
C VAL A 118 -10.09 -7.12 5.57
N LYS A 119 -11.00 -6.84 4.63
CA LYS A 119 -12.42 -7.21 4.71
C LYS A 119 -12.67 -8.72 4.50
N LYS A 120 -11.64 -9.50 4.15
CA LYS A 120 -11.72 -10.94 3.86
C LYS A 120 -12.74 -11.28 2.76
N ILE A 121 -12.81 -10.45 1.71
CA ILE A 121 -13.66 -10.69 0.54
C ILE A 121 -12.80 -10.92 -0.71
N PRO A 122 -13.32 -11.60 -1.76
CA PRO A 122 -12.53 -11.96 -2.94
C PRO A 122 -11.87 -10.75 -3.59
N PHE A 123 -10.66 -10.86 -4.13
CA PHE A 123 -10.02 -9.75 -4.83
C PHE A 123 -10.78 -9.36 -6.10
N LYS A 124 -10.76 -8.07 -6.44
CA LYS A 124 -11.16 -7.63 -7.78
C LYS A 124 -10.05 -8.04 -8.75
N ASP A 125 -10.48 -8.50 -9.90
CA ASP A 125 -9.62 -9.16 -10.86
C ASP A 125 -8.50 -8.23 -11.33
N LEU A 126 -7.27 -8.73 -11.23
CA LEU A 126 -6.06 -8.05 -11.70
C LEU A 126 -5.78 -8.39 -13.16
N ALA A 127 -6.76 -8.86 -13.94
CA ALA A 127 -6.64 -9.43 -15.28
C ALA A 127 -6.00 -8.53 -16.38
N GLY A 128 -5.41 -7.39 -16.01
CA GLY A 128 -4.51 -6.59 -16.85
C GLY A 128 -3.05 -6.53 -16.37
N LEU A 129 -2.68 -7.27 -15.33
CA LEU A 129 -1.30 -7.41 -14.89
C LEU A 129 -0.76 -8.73 -15.38
N GLY A 130 0.23 -8.65 -16.27
CA GLY A 130 1.01 -9.81 -16.71
C GLY A 130 1.38 -10.67 -15.51
N HIS A 131 1.14 -11.98 -15.65
CA HIS A 131 1.37 -12.95 -14.61
C HIS A 131 2.76 -12.84 -13.99
N LYS A 132 2.77 -12.91 -12.65
CA LYS A 132 3.91 -13.20 -11.78
C LYS A 132 4.58 -14.52 -12.16
N GLN A 133 5.90 -14.57 -12.25
CA GLN A 133 6.87 -14.93 -11.19
C GLN A 133 8.27 -14.83 -11.81
#